data_AF-C4Y174-F1
#
_entry.id   AF-C4Y174-F1
#
_cell.length_a   1.000
_cell.length_b   1.000
_cell.length_c   1.000
_cell.angle_alpha   90.00
_cell.angle_beta   90.00
_cell.angle_gamma   90.00
#
_symmetry.space_group_name_H-M   'P 1'
#
loop_
_entity.id
_entity.type
_entity.pdbx_description
1 polymer ?
#
loop_
_entity_poly.entity_id
_entity_poly.type
_entity_poly.pdbx_seq_one_letter_code
_entity_poly.pdbx_strand_id
1 'polypeptide(L)'
;MSLHEAARDNKPDIVSALLSENPSLASSLDDDSRTPLHWACTMQHSAIVCLLLPHIGEIDDLTDEAGWTPVHIAAAVGSNSILELLMAHDPQPDINLPTSTGATALHVAVSKGHVDTVHLLIDTYKCSVRAKDKMGRTALHRAAAGGSQPLVKRLVAAGAVVSATDKDGWTALHHALAEGHGDVAVLLVQLGADTGAADSSGATPVDVANEQVRAYFTRAVGL
;
A
#
# COMPACT_ATOMS: atom_id res chain seq x y z
N MET A 1 -32.50 -3.28 -5.41
CA MET A 1 -31.08 -2.93 -5.53
C MET A 1 -30.66 -2.34 -4.21
N SER A 2 -29.68 -2.94 -3.54
CA SER A 2 -29.14 -2.38 -2.29
C SER A 2 -28.27 -1.15 -2.59
N LEU A 3 -27.95 -0.36 -1.55
CA LEU A 3 -27.04 0.78 -1.73
C LEU A 3 -25.63 0.30 -2.13
N HIS A 4 -25.18 -0.86 -1.63
CA HIS A 4 -23.93 -1.50 -2.04
C HIS A 4 -23.91 -1.84 -3.53
N GLU A 5 -24.98 -2.45 -4.06
CA GLU A 5 -25.10 -2.77 -5.48
C GLU A 5 -25.11 -1.51 -6.34
N ALA A 6 -25.90 -0.50 -5.94
CA ALA A 6 -25.94 0.78 -6.65
C ALA A 6 -24.59 1.49 -6.67
N ALA A 7 -23.85 1.41 -5.54
CA ALA A 7 -22.52 1.96 -5.42
C ALA A 7 -21.50 1.21 -6.29
N ARG A 8 -21.54 -0.12 -6.31
CA ARG A 8 -20.66 -0.97 -7.13
C ARG A 8 -20.92 -0.80 -8.63
N ASP A 9 -22.19 -0.74 -9.03
CA ASP A 9 -22.63 -0.79 -10.44
C ASP A 9 -22.74 0.61 -11.08
N ASN A 10 -22.17 1.63 -10.43
CA ASN A 10 -22.14 3.03 -10.85
C ASN A 10 -23.52 3.66 -11.14
N LYS A 11 -24.46 3.59 -10.18
CA LYS A 11 -25.82 4.12 -10.31
C LYS A 11 -26.06 5.36 -9.43
N PRO A 12 -25.53 6.54 -9.79
CA PRO A 12 -25.60 7.75 -8.93
C PRO A 12 -27.03 8.21 -8.63
N ASP A 13 -27.97 8.06 -9.58
CA ASP A 13 -29.38 8.41 -9.36
C ASP A 13 -30.03 7.51 -8.31
N ILE A 14 -29.73 6.20 -8.35
CA ILE A 14 -30.24 5.23 -7.38
C ILE A 14 -29.59 5.45 -6.02
N VAL A 15 -28.28 5.73 -5.98
CA VAL A 15 -27.57 6.10 -4.74
C VAL A 15 -28.21 7.32 -4.10
N SER A 16 -28.45 8.37 -4.87
CA SER A 16 -29.07 9.62 -4.38
C SER A 16 -30.49 9.38 -3.87
N ALA A 17 -31.30 8.62 -4.59
CA ALA A 17 -32.65 8.26 -4.17
C ALA A 17 -32.64 7.48 -2.85
N LEU A 18 -31.83 6.43 -2.74
CA LEU A 18 -31.73 5.59 -1.53
C LEU A 18 -31.23 6.38 -0.31
N LEU A 19 -30.25 7.26 -0.49
CA LEU A 19 -29.75 8.13 0.60
C LEU A 19 -30.77 9.19 1.00
N SER A 20 -31.58 9.69 0.06
CA SER A 20 -32.65 10.64 0.37
C SER A 20 -33.78 10.00 1.19
N GLU A 21 -34.06 8.72 0.96
CA GLU A 21 -35.04 7.95 1.73
C GLU A 21 -34.51 7.53 3.09
N ASN A 22 -33.26 7.05 3.14
CA ASN A 22 -32.62 6.65 4.38
C ASN A 22 -31.08 6.91 4.36
N PRO A 23 -30.63 8.04 4.94
CA PRO A 23 -29.21 8.37 5.04
C PRO A 23 -28.36 7.34 5.80
N SER A 24 -28.96 6.59 6.74
CA SER A 24 -28.22 5.60 7.54
C SER A 24 -27.73 4.41 6.72
N LEU A 25 -28.21 4.25 5.48
CA LEU A 25 -27.72 3.22 4.57
C LEU A 25 -26.26 3.46 4.18
N ALA A 26 -25.76 4.70 4.22
CA ALA A 26 -24.36 5.01 3.89
C ALA A 26 -23.36 4.23 4.77
N SER A 27 -23.71 3.98 6.03
CA SER A 27 -22.91 3.21 6.99
C SER A 27 -23.38 1.76 7.13
N SER A 28 -24.30 1.28 6.29
CA SER A 28 -24.76 -0.11 6.35
C SER A 28 -23.66 -1.07 5.89
N LEU A 29 -23.55 -2.21 6.56
CA LEU A 29 -22.54 -3.23 6.28
C LEU A 29 -23.15 -4.38 5.47
N ASP A 30 -22.40 -4.90 4.51
CA ASP A 30 -22.69 -6.19 3.87
C ASP A 30 -22.06 -7.37 4.63
N ASP A 31 -22.13 -8.57 4.06
CA ASP A 31 -21.61 -9.80 4.66
C ASP A 31 -20.08 -9.78 4.88
N ASP A 32 -19.33 -8.94 4.14
CA ASP A 32 -17.87 -8.76 4.28
C ASP A 32 -17.52 -7.58 5.22
N SER A 33 -18.51 -7.10 6.00
CA SER A 33 -18.41 -5.88 6.82
C SER A 33 -18.07 -4.63 6.02
N ARG A 34 -18.44 -4.56 4.73
CA ARG A 34 -18.15 -3.40 3.87
C ARG A 34 -19.32 -2.44 3.80
N THR A 35 -19.00 -1.15 3.85
CA THR A 35 -19.94 -0.08 3.47
C THR A 35 -20.03 0.08 1.96
N PRO A 36 -21.10 0.72 1.43
CA PRO A 36 -21.17 1.12 0.03
C PRO A 36 -19.96 1.96 -0.43
N LEU A 37 -19.33 2.70 0.48
CA LEU A 37 -18.12 3.49 0.17
C LEU A 37 -16.93 2.59 -0.21
N HIS A 38 -16.77 1.42 0.42
CA HIS A 38 -15.73 0.45 0.04
C HIS A 38 -15.90 0.01 -1.42
N TRP A 39 -17.14 -0.26 -1.86
CA TRP A 39 -17.44 -0.66 -3.23
C TRP A 39 -17.23 0.49 -4.23
N ALA A 40 -17.69 1.70 -3.89
CA ALA A 40 -17.45 2.89 -4.72
C ALA A 40 -15.95 3.17 -4.90
N CYS A 41 -15.16 3.06 -3.82
CA CYS A 41 -13.70 3.21 -3.87
C CYS A 41 -13.04 2.11 -4.71
N THR A 42 -13.44 0.85 -4.51
CA THR A 42 -12.87 -0.29 -5.25
C THR A 42 -13.11 -0.16 -6.75
N MET A 43 -14.30 0.30 -7.14
CA MET A 43 -14.68 0.47 -8.55
C MET A 43 -14.30 1.84 -9.12
N GLN A 44 -13.66 2.69 -8.32
CA GLN A 44 -13.20 4.04 -8.68
C GLN A 44 -14.31 5.02 -9.10
N HIS A 45 -15.54 4.84 -8.58
CA HIS A 45 -16.69 5.69 -8.90
C HIS A 45 -16.68 6.97 -8.07
N SER A 46 -15.82 7.92 -8.43
CA SER A 46 -15.62 9.17 -7.68
C SER A 46 -16.91 9.98 -7.47
N ALA A 47 -17.84 9.96 -8.43
CA ALA A 47 -19.14 10.63 -8.27
C ALA A 47 -19.97 10.00 -7.13
N ILE A 48 -19.93 8.67 -6.99
CA ILE A 48 -20.62 7.96 -5.91
C ILE A 48 -19.90 8.17 -4.58
N VAL A 49 -18.57 8.23 -4.57
CA VAL A 49 -17.79 8.63 -3.39
C VAL A 49 -18.26 10.00 -2.90
N CYS A 50 -18.38 11.00 -3.78
CA CYS A 50 -18.90 12.32 -3.41
C CYS A 50 -20.35 12.30 -2.88
N LEU A 51 -21.21 11.40 -3.37
CA LEU A 51 -22.57 11.26 -2.87
C LEU A 51 -22.61 10.60 -1.48
N LEU A 52 -21.70 9.67 -1.20
CA LEU A 52 -21.68 8.93 0.05
C LEU A 52 -21.03 9.72 1.19
N LEU A 53 -19.93 10.44 0.93
CA LEU A 53 -19.13 11.10 1.96
C LEU A 53 -19.94 11.99 2.92
N PRO A 54 -20.89 12.85 2.48
CA PRO A 54 -21.69 13.67 3.39
C PRO A 54 -22.50 12.91 4.45
N HIS A 55 -22.70 11.60 4.26
CA HIS A 55 -23.44 10.72 5.16
C HIS A 55 -22.53 9.79 5.98
N ILE A 56 -21.21 9.94 5.85
CA ILE A 56 -20.18 9.16 6.54
C ILE A 56 -19.53 10.02 7.63
N GLY A 57 -19.28 9.42 8.79
CA GLY A 57 -18.50 10.01 9.87
C GLY A 57 -17.00 9.92 9.62
N GLU A 58 -16.27 9.39 10.60
CA GLU A 58 -14.82 9.19 10.53
C GLU A 58 -14.47 8.07 9.55
N ILE A 59 -13.46 8.29 8.69
CA ILE A 59 -13.05 7.31 7.67
C ILE A 59 -12.33 6.11 8.31
N ASP A 60 -11.70 6.35 9.45
CA ASP A 60 -10.90 5.37 10.20
C ASP A 60 -11.74 4.23 10.79
N ASP A 61 -13.00 4.50 11.14
CA ASP A 61 -13.97 3.53 11.66
C ASP A 61 -14.53 2.60 10.58
N LEU A 62 -14.33 2.94 9.30
CA LEU A 62 -14.85 2.18 8.18
C LEU A 62 -13.86 1.07 7.81
N THR A 63 -13.91 -0.06 8.51
CA THR A 63 -13.05 -1.21 8.19
C THR A 63 -13.85 -2.42 7.73
N ASP A 64 -13.41 -3.07 6.65
CA ASP A 64 -13.90 -4.41 6.30
C ASP A 64 -13.34 -5.50 7.24
N GLU A 65 -13.75 -6.77 7.06
CA GLU A 65 -13.27 -7.89 7.90
C GLU A 65 -11.74 -8.05 7.91
N ALA A 66 -11.05 -7.62 6.84
CA ALA A 66 -9.60 -7.66 6.74
C ALA A 66 -8.94 -6.40 7.32
N GLY A 67 -9.70 -5.48 7.92
CA GLY A 67 -9.22 -4.21 8.46
C GLY A 67 -8.92 -3.17 7.40
N TRP A 68 -9.47 -3.29 6.19
CA TRP A 68 -9.24 -2.32 5.13
C TRP A 68 -10.17 -1.14 5.26
N THR A 69 -9.58 0.05 5.28
CA THR A 69 -10.31 1.32 5.18
C THR A 69 -10.49 1.77 3.72
N PRO A 70 -11.39 2.72 3.43
CA PRO A 70 -11.47 3.36 2.12
C PRO A 70 -10.12 3.91 1.63
N VAL A 71 -9.25 4.39 2.54
CA VAL A 71 -7.89 4.86 2.23
C VAL A 71 -7.00 3.71 1.73
N HIS A 72 -7.08 2.53 2.35
CA HIS A 72 -6.37 1.34 1.88
C HIS A 72 -6.83 0.92 0.49
N ILE A 73 -8.14 0.94 0.24
CA ILE A 73 -8.72 0.60 -1.07
C ILE A 73 -8.26 1.59 -2.13
N ALA A 74 -8.36 2.90 -1.86
CA ALA A 74 -7.93 3.95 -2.78
C ALA A 74 -6.44 3.82 -3.12
N ALA A 75 -5.60 3.51 -2.12
CA ALA A 75 -4.18 3.22 -2.31
C ALA A 75 -3.93 1.94 -3.13
N ALA A 76 -4.75 0.91 -3.00
CA ALA A 76 -4.62 -0.34 -3.75
C ALA A 76 -5.01 -0.22 -5.22
N VAL A 77 -6.02 0.59 -5.53
CA VAL A 77 -6.45 0.86 -6.90
C VAL A 77 -5.64 1.98 -7.56
N GLY A 78 -4.86 2.73 -6.77
CA GLY A 78 -4.01 3.82 -7.26
C GLY A 78 -4.79 5.10 -7.57
N SER A 79 -5.95 5.29 -6.94
CA SER A 79 -6.83 6.43 -7.24
C SER A 79 -6.49 7.63 -6.35
N ASN A 80 -5.66 8.53 -6.87
CA ASN A 80 -5.30 9.78 -6.21
C ASN A 80 -6.52 10.69 -6.01
N SER A 81 -7.44 10.76 -6.98
CA SER A 81 -8.68 11.53 -6.86
C SER A 81 -9.53 11.06 -5.68
N ILE A 82 -9.64 9.75 -5.46
CA ILE A 82 -10.41 9.23 -4.32
C ILE A 82 -9.67 9.48 -3.01
N LEU A 83 -8.34 9.32 -2.97
CA LEU A 83 -7.57 9.72 -1.79
C LEU A 83 -7.80 11.19 -1.43
N GLU A 84 -7.76 12.10 -2.40
CA GLU A 84 -8.03 13.53 -2.19
C GLU A 84 -9.46 13.77 -1.67
N LEU A 85 -10.47 13.09 -2.21
CA LEU A 85 -11.85 13.18 -1.73
C LEU A 85 -11.99 12.70 -0.28
N LEU A 86 -11.37 11.57 0.07
CA LEU A 86 -11.40 11.01 1.43
C LEU A 86 -10.73 11.97 2.43
N MET A 87 -9.55 12.50 2.08
CA MET A 87 -8.76 13.39 2.94
C MET A 87 -9.35 14.81 3.03
N ALA A 88 -10.19 15.20 2.07
CA ALA A 88 -10.94 16.45 2.13
C ALA A 88 -12.19 16.34 3.01
N HIS A 89 -12.80 15.15 3.09
CA HIS A 89 -13.96 14.88 3.93
C HIS A 89 -13.58 14.74 5.40
N ASP A 90 -12.57 13.94 5.69
CA ASP A 90 -12.02 13.75 7.02
C ASP A 90 -10.65 14.43 7.10
N PRO A 91 -10.51 15.53 7.87
CA PRO A 91 -9.27 16.31 7.89
C PRO A 91 -8.15 15.67 8.72
N GLN A 92 -8.41 14.61 9.50
CA GLN A 92 -7.38 13.95 10.32
C GLN A 92 -7.46 12.40 10.34
N PRO A 93 -7.69 11.69 9.23
CA PRO A 93 -7.62 10.23 9.22
C PRO A 93 -6.19 9.79 9.52
N ASP A 94 -6.03 8.74 10.30
CA ASP A 94 -4.74 8.12 10.52
C ASP A 94 -4.32 7.34 9.26
N ILE A 95 -3.55 8.04 8.41
CA ILE A 95 -2.96 7.50 7.17
C ILE A 95 -2.08 6.26 7.39
N ASN A 96 -1.69 5.98 8.64
CA ASN A 96 -0.85 4.86 9.02
C ASN A 96 -1.64 3.71 9.65
N LEU A 97 -2.99 3.76 9.65
CA LEU A 97 -3.79 2.66 10.15
C LEU A 97 -3.36 1.34 9.48
N PRO A 98 -3.10 0.29 10.27
CA PRO A 98 -2.74 -1.00 9.72
C PRO A 98 -3.99 -1.83 9.43
N THR A 99 -3.99 -2.52 8.29
CA THR A 99 -4.90 -3.65 8.06
C THR A 99 -4.67 -4.78 9.07
N SER A 100 -5.53 -5.81 9.05
CA SER A 100 -5.35 -7.04 9.83
C SER A 100 -3.99 -7.73 9.61
N THR A 101 -3.28 -7.44 8.52
CA THR A 101 -1.92 -7.96 8.24
C THR A 101 -0.80 -7.04 8.72
N GLY A 102 -1.13 -5.90 9.32
CA GLY A 102 -0.18 -4.85 9.68
C GLY A 102 0.22 -3.93 8.52
N ALA A 103 -0.26 -4.20 7.29
CA ALA A 103 0.07 -3.37 6.13
C ALA A 103 -0.71 -2.05 6.17
N THR A 104 -0.01 -0.94 5.96
CA THR A 104 -0.59 0.41 5.81
C THR A 104 -0.92 0.71 4.35
N ALA A 105 -1.65 1.80 4.07
CA ALA A 105 -1.91 2.28 2.71
C ALA A 105 -0.64 2.40 1.84
N LEU A 106 0.48 2.86 2.43
CA LEU A 106 1.77 2.93 1.72
C LEU A 106 2.29 1.55 1.30
N HIS A 107 2.20 0.54 2.18
CA HIS A 107 2.60 -0.83 1.84
C HIS A 107 1.80 -1.35 0.64
N VAL A 108 0.49 -1.08 0.65
CA VAL A 108 -0.44 -1.54 -0.38
C VAL A 108 -0.15 -0.84 -1.72
N ALA A 109 -0.03 0.48 -1.75
CA ALA A 109 0.32 1.23 -2.96
C ALA A 109 1.66 0.78 -3.57
N VAL A 110 2.67 0.56 -2.72
CA VAL A 110 3.99 0.06 -3.15
C VAL A 110 3.89 -1.35 -3.73
N SER A 111 3.19 -2.27 -3.05
CA SER A 111 2.99 -3.64 -3.56
C SER A 111 2.22 -3.69 -4.88
N LYS A 112 1.40 -2.68 -5.18
CA LYS A 112 0.65 -2.57 -6.44
C LYS A 112 1.39 -1.77 -7.51
N GLY A 113 2.53 -1.17 -7.19
CA GLY A 113 3.34 -0.42 -8.16
C GLY A 113 2.84 1.00 -8.46
N HIS A 114 1.93 1.54 -7.65
CA HIS A 114 1.29 2.85 -7.90
C HIS A 114 2.20 4.00 -7.48
N VAL A 115 3.15 4.35 -8.35
CA VAL A 115 4.20 5.36 -8.09
C VAL A 115 3.61 6.72 -7.69
N ASP A 116 2.64 7.23 -8.44
CA ASP A 116 2.05 8.54 -8.17
C ASP A 116 1.28 8.57 -6.83
N THR A 117 0.64 7.46 -6.48
CA THR A 117 -0.04 7.32 -5.19
C THR A 117 0.96 7.24 -4.04
N VAL A 118 2.11 6.57 -4.22
CA VAL A 118 3.20 6.56 -3.24
C VAL A 118 3.75 7.97 -3.03
N HIS A 119 3.93 8.74 -4.11
CA HIS A 119 4.31 10.15 -4.01
C HIS A 119 3.29 10.95 -3.22
N LEU A 120 1.99 10.83 -3.54
CA LEU A 120 0.94 11.56 -2.84
C LEU A 120 0.91 11.23 -1.34
N LEU A 121 0.97 9.94 -0.98
CA LEU A 121 0.96 9.48 0.42
C LEU A 121 2.16 10.01 1.23
N ILE A 122 3.36 10.04 0.63
CA ILE A 122 4.58 10.50 1.31
C ILE A 122 4.66 12.03 1.32
N ASP A 123 4.49 12.66 0.16
CA ASP A 123 4.82 14.07 -0.05
C ASP A 123 3.68 14.98 0.45
N THR A 124 2.42 14.56 0.34
CA THR A 124 1.26 15.33 0.80
C THR A 124 0.78 14.88 2.17
N TYR A 125 0.47 13.59 2.33
CA TYR A 125 -0.16 13.06 3.56
C TYR A 125 0.83 12.63 4.64
N LYS A 126 2.15 12.77 4.39
CA LYS A 126 3.23 12.54 5.37
C LYS A 126 3.15 11.19 6.08
N CYS A 127 2.79 10.13 5.35
CA CYS A 127 2.72 8.79 5.92
C CYS A 127 4.10 8.27 6.37
N SER A 128 4.09 7.31 7.29
CA SER A 128 5.28 6.67 7.83
C SER A 128 5.87 5.68 6.82
N VAL A 129 7.04 6.02 6.27
CA VAL A 129 7.83 5.13 5.41
C VAL A 129 8.54 3.99 6.15
N ARG A 130 8.52 4.03 7.49
CA ARG A 130 9.24 3.08 8.37
C ARG A 130 8.29 2.10 9.08
N ALA A 131 6.98 2.22 8.86
CA ALA A 131 6.01 1.26 9.38
C ALA A 131 6.38 -0.17 8.95
N LYS A 132 6.13 -1.14 9.84
CA LYS A 132 6.37 -2.55 9.59
C LYS A 132 5.04 -3.31 9.64
N ASP A 133 4.82 -4.20 8.68
CA ASP A 133 3.71 -5.13 8.72
C ASP A 133 3.91 -6.25 9.77
N LYS A 134 2.94 -7.16 9.91
CA LYS A 134 3.05 -8.27 10.87
C LYS A 134 4.21 -9.22 10.59
N MET A 135 4.82 -9.19 9.41
CA MET A 135 6.02 -9.96 9.08
C MET A 135 7.31 -9.15 9.31
N GLY A 136 7.20 -7.93 9.84
CA GLY A 136 8.35 -7.04 10.06
C GLY A 136 8.81 -6.31 8.80
N ARG A 137 8.10 -6.47 7.67
CA ARG A 137 8.49 -5.88 6.39
C ARG A 137 8.04 -4.44 6.31
N THR A 138 8.92 -3.58 5.81
CA THR A 138 8.60 -2.19 5.45
C THR A 138 8.15 -2.08 3.99
N ALA A 139 7.66 -0.91 3.60
CA ALA A 139 7.39 -0.60 2.20
C ALA A 139 8.63 -0.82 1.29
N LEU A 140 9.84 -0.57 1.78
CA LEU A 140 11.07 -0.78 1.01
C LEU A 140 11.31 -2.26 0.67
N HIS A 141 10.97 -3.19 1.58
CA HIS A 141 11.04 -4.63 1.29
C HIS A 141 10.11 -5.00 0.12
N ARG A 142 8.88 -4.46 0.12
CA ARG A 142 7.89 -4.70 -0.94
C ARG A 142 8.30 -4.08 -2.27
N ALA A 143 8.89 -2.88 -2.27
CA ALA A 143 9.42 -2.24 -3.48
C ALA A 143 10.57 -3.05 -4.10
N ALA A 144 11.44 -3.61 -3.24
CA ALA A 144 12.55 -4.44 -3.65
C ALA A 144 12.08 -5.80 -4.21
N ALA A 145 11.17 -6.48 -3.51
CA ALA A 145 10.53 -7.71 -3.98
C ALA A 145 9.73 -7.52 -5.27
N GLY A 146 9.15 -6.34 -5.50
CA GLY A 146 8.42 -6.01 -6.73
C GLY A 146 9.30 -5.46 -7.86
N GLY A 147 10.62 -5.34 -7.65
CA GLY A 147 11.56 -4.97 -8.71
C GLY A 147 11.48 -3.50 -9.17
N SER A 148 10.88 -2.60 -8.38
CA SER A 148 10.63 -1.22 -8.81
C SER A 148 11.71 -0.25 -8.36
N GLN A 149 12.67 0.04 -9.26
CA GLN A 149 13.71 1.05 -9.01
C GLN A 149 13.14 2.45 -8.66
N PRO A 150 12.07 2.97 -9.31
CA PRO A 150 11.48 4.24 -8.94
C PRO A 150 10.98 4.27 -7.49
N LEU A 151 10.27 3.22 -7.06
CA LEU A 151 9.74 3.13 -5.69
C LEU A 151 10.87 2.99 -4.66
N VAL A 152 11.90 2.19 -4.96
CA VAL A 152 13.09 2.07 -4.10
C VAL A 152 13.75 3.43 -3.90
N LYS A 153 14.03 4.17 -5.00
CA LYS A 153 14.62 5.52 -4.92
C LYS A 153 13.74 6.45 -4.11
N ARG A 154 12.42 6.46 -4.35
CA ARG A 154 11.49 7.34 -3.64
C ARG A 154 11.47 7.05 -2.15
N LEU A 155 11.32 5.78 -1.75
CA LEU A 155 11.24 5.39 -0.35
C LEU A 155 12.53 5.71 0.40
N VAL A 156 13.70 5.41 -0.18
CA VAL A 156 14.99 5.75 0.44
C VAL A 156 15.17 7.26 0.55
N ALA A 157 14.83 8.02 -0.50
CA ALA A 157 14.87 9.48 -0.45
C ALA A 157 13.89 10.09 0.57
N ALA A 158 12.84 9.35 0.95
CA ALA A 158 11.89 9.73 1.99
C ALA A 158 12.30 9.26 3.40
N GLY A 159 13.46 8.63 3.56
CA GLY A 159 13.99 8.19 4.86
C GLY A 159 13.69 6.74 5.24
N ALA A 160 13.34 5.88 4.27
CA ALA A 160 13.30 4.44 4.51
C ALA A 160 14.69 3.91 4.87
N VAL A 161 14.75 2.99 5.82
CA VAL A 161 16.01 2.40 6.32
C VAL A 161 16.38 1.22 5.43
N VAL A 162 17.46 1.36 4.67
CA VAL A 162 17.96 0.32 3.75
C VAL A 162 18.38 -0.95 4.48
N SER A 163 18.92 -0.82 5.70
CA SER A 163 19.33 -1.93 6.56
C SER A 163 18.20 -2.51 7.43
N ALA A 164 16.95 -2.06 7.28
CA ALA A 164 15.85 -2.64 8.03
C ALA A 164 15.70 -4.12 7.68
N THR A 165 15.50 -4.94 8.71
CA THR A 165 15.23 -6.37 8.57
C THR A 165 13.78 -6.69 8.91
N ASP A 166 13.22 -7.68 8.23
CA ASP A 166 11.98 -8.32 8.60
C ASP A 166 12.18 -9.41 9.67
N LYS A 167 11.14 -10.21 9.96
CA LYS A 167 11.18 -11.24 10.99
C LYS A 167 12.13 -12.39 10.68
N ASP A 168 12.45 -12.64 9.42
CA ASP A 168 13.39 -13.67 9.00
C ASP A 168 14.84 -13.14 8.98
N GLY A 169 15.02 -11.85 9.28
CA GLY A 169 16.32 -11.17 9.18
C GLY A 169 16.59 -10.66 7.76
N TRP A 170 15.64 -10.78 6.83
CA TRP A 170 15.84 -10.37 5.46
C TRP A 170 15.79 -8.85 5.35
N THR A 171 16.76 -8.29 4.66
CA THR A 171 16.79 -6.89 4.23
C THR A 171 16.10 -6.74 2.87
N ALA A 172 15.84 -5.50 2.43
CA ALA A 172 15.36 -5.24 1.08
C ALA A 172 16.26 -5.86 -0.02
N LEU A 173 17.57 -5.97 0.23
CA LEU A 173 18.51 -6.58 -0.72
C LEU A 173 18.28 -8.11 -0.87
N HIS A 174 17.94 -8.81 0.22
CA HIS A 174 17.57 -10.23 0.16
C HIS A 174 16.34 -10.43 -0.74
N HIS A 175 15.29 -9.64 -0.51
CA HIS A 175 14.05 -9.70 -1.30
C HIS A 175 14.32 -9.42 -2.79
N ALA A 176 15.10 -8.39 -3.13
CA ALA A 176 15.44 -8.10 -4.53
C ALA A 176 16.18 -9.25 -5.22
N LEU A 177 17.13 -9.90 -4.53
CA LEU A 177 17.94 -10.98 -5.08
C LEU A 177 17.17 -12.30 -5.17
N ALA A 178 16.37 -12.63 -4.17
CA ALA A 178 15.51 -13.81 -4.16
C ALA A 178 14.47 -13.78 -5.30
N GLU A 179 13.90 -12.61 -5.58
CA GLU A 179 12.93 -12.40 -6.67
C GLU A 179 13.60 -12.16 -8.04
N GLY A 180 14.93 -12.17 -8.09
CA GLY A 180 15.70 -12.04 -9.33
C GLY A 180 15.82 -10.63 -9.91
N HIS A 181 15.52 -9.61 -9.12
CA HIS A 181 15.61 -8.20 -9.49
C HIS A 181 17.02 -7.64 -9.33
N GLY A 182 17.96 -8.15 -10.13
CA GLY A 182 19.38 -7.79 -10.09
C GLY A 182 19.64 -6.28 -10.17
N ASP A 183 18.95 -5.55 -11.04
CA ASP A 183 19.14 -4.09 -11.17
C ASP A 183 18.74 -3.33 -9.90
N VAL A 184 17.69 -3.80 -9.22
CA VAL A 184 17.24 -3.22 -7.96
C VAL A 184 18.19 -3.59 -6.83
N ALA A 185 18.74 -4.79 -6.84
CA ALA A 185 19.80 -5.19 -5.92
C ALA A 185 21.04 -4.30 -6.07
N VAL A 186 21.51 -4.05 -7.30
CA VAL A 186 22.62 -3.13 -7.59
C VAL A 186 22.29 -1.73 -7.09
N LEU A 187 21.09 -1.22 -7.36
CA LEU A 187 20.63 0.07 -6.86
C LEU A 187 20.63 0.13 -5.33
N LEU A 188 20.17 -0.91 -4.64
CA LEU A 188 20.16 -0.95 -3.18
C LEU A 188 21.58 -0.87 -2.61
N VAL A 189 22.57 -1.54 -3.23
CA VAL A 189 23.98 -1.42 -2.84
C VAL A 189 24.50 0.01 -3.06
N GLN A 190 24.16 0.65 -4.19
CA GLN A 190 24.48 2.06 -4.43
C GLN A 190 23.86 2.99 -3.39
N LEU A 191 22.72 2.61 -2.82
CA LEU A 191 22.02 3.31 -1.74
C LEU A 191 22.49 2.90 -0.34
N GLY A 192 23.57 2.10 -0.24
CA GLY A 192 24.20 1.73 1.03
C GLY A 192 23.69 0.44 1.67
N ALA A 193 23.07 -0.48 0.91
CA ALA A 193 22.74 -1.80 1.40
C ALA A 193 24.01 -2.63 1.66
N ASP A 194 24.05 -3.31 2.81
CA ASP A 194 25.12 -4.23 3.18
C ASP A 194 24.93 -5.59 2.50
N THR A 195 25.91 -5.99 1.68
CA THR A 195 25.92 -7.28 0.98
C THR A 195 26.32 -8.44 1.89
N GLY A 196 26.85 -8.17 3.09
CA GLY A 196 27.22 -9.17 4.09
C GLY A 196 26.18 -9.36 5.20
N ALA A 197 25.03 -8.69 5.12
CA ALA A 197 23.98 -8.81 6.13
C ALA A 197 23.45 -10.24 6.19
N ALA A 198 23.71 -10.96 7.28
CA ALA A 198 23.24 -12.32 7.47
C ALA A 198 21.80 -12.35 7.99
N ASP A 199 20.97 -13.19 7.40
CA ASP A 199 19.63 -13.49 7.89
C ASP A 199 19.65 -14.40 9.13
N SER A 200 18.47 -14.79 9.62
CA SER A 200 18.35 -15.63 10.83
C SER A 200 18.92 -17.05 10.65
N SER A 201 19.16 -17.50 9.42
CA SER A 201 19.81 -18.76 9.09
C SER A 201 21.32 -18.63 8.82
N GLY A 202 21.83 -17.39 8.80
CA GLY A 202 23.22 -17.08 8.46
C GLY A 202 23.46 -16.88 6.96
N ALA A 203 22.42 -16.90 6.12
CA ALA A 203 22.54 -16.67 4.69
C ALA A 203 22.67 -15.17 4.40
N THR A 204 23.55 -14.82 3.46
CA THR A 204 23.68 -13.44 2.95
C THR A 204 22.69 -13.19 1.81
N PRO A 205 22.50 -11.93 1.37
CA PRO A 205 21.61 -11.64 0.23
C PRO A 205 22.02 -12.37 -1.05
N VAL A 206 23.32 -12.61 -1.26
CA VAL A 206 23.83 -13.28 -2.46
C VAL A 206 23.52 -14.78 -2.43
N ASP A 207 23.43 -15.38 -1.24
CA ASP A 207 23.17 -16.80 -1.07
C ASP A 207 21.74 -17.18 -1.49
N VAL A 208 20.78 -16.26 -1.36
CA VAL A 208 19.38 -16.46 -1.77
C VAL A 208 19.13 -16.23 -3.26
N ALA A 209 20.10 -15.67 -3.99
CA ALA A 209 19.97 -15.43 -5.44
C ALA A 209 20.16 -16.73 -6.26
N ASN A 210 19.38 -16.87 -7.34
CA ASN A 210 19.64 -17.89 -8.37
C ASN A 210 20.99 -17.64 -9.09
N GLU A 211 21.51 -18.65 -9.78
CA GLU A 211 22.85 -18.60 -10.40
C GLU A 211 23.04 -17.42 -11.36
N GLN A 212 22.04 -17.14 -12.21
CA GLN A 212 22.12 -16.08 -13.21
C GLN A 212 22.14 -14.69 -12.57
N VAL A 213 21.23 -14.45 -11.63
CA VAL A 213 21.11 -13.17 -10.91
C VAL A 213 22.33 -12.96 -10.02
N ARG A 214 22.80 -14.01 -9.36
CA ARG A 214 24.03 -14.00 -8.57
C ARG A 214 25.21 -13.56 -9.42
N ALA A 215 25.45 -14.20 -10.57
CA ALA A 215 26.57 -13.87 -11.45
C ALA A 215 26.48 -12.44 -12.00
N TYR A 216 25.27 -11.97 -12.33
CA TYR A 216 25.06 -10.58 -12.73
C TYR A 216 25.40 -9.60 -11.59
N PHE A 217 24.82 -9.84 -10.40
CA PHE A 217 24.95 -8.97 -9.26
C PHE A 217 26.41 -8.87 -8.78
N THR A 218 27.09 -10.00 -8.56
CA THR A 218 28.49 -10.02 -8.09
C THR A 218 29.40 -9.27 -9.05
N ARG A 219 29.25 -9.50 -10.36
CA ARG A 219 29.98 -8.74 -11.39
C ARG A 219 29.68 -7.25 -11.35
N ALA A 220 28.42 -6.86 -11.13
CA ALA A 220 28.01 -5.46 -11.13
C ALA A 220 28.50 -4.68 -9.90
N VAL A 221 28.59 -5.32 -8.73
CA VAL A 221 29.03 -4.68 -7.47
C VAL A 221 30.49 -4.94 -7.10
N GLY A 222 31.22 -5.75 -7.88
CA GLY A 222 32.65 -6.02 -7.68
C GLY A 222 32.96 -6.99 -6.54
N LEU A 223 32.07 -7.97 -6.32
CA LEU A 223 32.24 -9.07 -5.37
C LEU A 223 32.73 -10.35 -6.04
#